data_AF-A0A6P6HH73-F1
#
_entry.id   AF-A0A6P6HH73-F1
#
_cell.length_a   1.000
_cell.length_b   1.000
_cell.length_c   1.000
_cell.angle_alpha   90.00
_cell.angle_beta   90.00
_cell.angle_gamma   90.00
#
_symmetry.space_group_name_H-M   'P 1'
#
loop_
_entity.id
_entity.type
_entity.pdbx_description
1 polymer ?
#
loop_
_entity_poly.entity_id
_entity_poly.type
_entity_poly.pdbx_seq_one_letter_code
_entity_poly.pdbx_strand_id
1 'polypeptide(L)'
;MSGLSGPPAQRGPSPLAVLVLFLLGPSSVLAISFHLPVNSRKCLREEIHKDLLVTGAYEITDQSGGAGGLRTHLKITDSAGHILYSKEDATKGKFAFTTEDYDMFEVCFESKGSFGGESIDQEIAKVEKLKPLEVELRRLEDLSESIVNDFAYMKKREEEMRDTNESTNTRVLYFSIFSMFCLIGLATWQVFYLRRFFKAKKLIE
;
A
#
# COMPACT_ATOMS: atom_id res chain seq x y z
N MET A 1 -29.00 29.30 -58.63
CA MET A 1 -29.19 29.53 -57.18
C MET A 1 -28.42 28.45 -56.45
N SER A 2 -27.19 28.77 -56.06
CA SER A 2 -26.20 27.88 -55.44
C SER A 2 -26.35 27.97 -53.91
N GLY A 3 -26.78 26.88 -53.28
CA GLY A 3 -26.82 26.72 -51.83
C GLY A 3 -25.90 25.57 -51.41
N LEU A 4 -24.67 25.90 -50.99
CA LEU A 4 -23.73 24.98 -50.34
C LEU A 4 -24.01 24.99 -48.84
N SER A 5 -24.58 23.91 -48.30
CA SER A 5 -24.61 23.67 -46.85
C SER A 5 -23.31 22.97 -46.43
N GLY A 6 -22.45 23.67 -45.69
CA GLY A 6 -21.28 23.06 -45.05
C GLY A 6 -21.67 22.17 -43.84
N PRO A 7 -20.82 21.20 -43.44
CA PRO A 7 -21.11 20.30 -42.33
C PRO A 7 -20.97 21.01 -40.95
N PRO A 8 -21.63 20.49 -39.89
CA PRO A 8 -21.55 21.07 -38.55
C PRO A 8 -20.15 20.91 -37.95
N ALA A 9 -19.64 21.99 -37.36
CA ALA A 9 -18.38 22.00 -36.62
C ALA A 9 -18.48 21.11 -35.37
N GLN A 10 -17.72 20.00 -35.35
CA GLN A 10 -17.56 19.18 -34.15
C GLN A 10 -16.81 20.00 -33.08
N ARG A 11 -17.52 20.39 -32.03
CA ARG A 11 -16.98 21.10 -30.87
C ARG A 11 -16.17 20.10 -30.04
N GLY A 12 -14.85 20.15 -30.18
CA GLY A 12 -13.91 19.34 -29.38
C GLY A 12 -14.09 19.57 -27.86
N PRO A 13 -13.69 18.60 -27.02
CA PRO A 13 -13.86 18.70 -25.57
C PRO A 13 -13.14 19.93 -25.02
N SER A 14 -13.82 20.69 -24.14
CA SER A 14 -13.26 21.91 -23.55
C SER A 14 -11.95 21.59 -22.78
N PRO A 15 -10.93 22.46 -22.88
CA PRO A 15 -9.64 22.24 -22.20
C PRO A 15 -9.77 22.14 -20.68
N LEU A 16 -10.81 22.75 -20.11
CA LEU A 16 -11.17 22.62 -18.69
C LEU A 16 -11.59 21.19 -18.32
N ALA A 17 -12.28 20.48 -19.21
CA ALA A 17 -12.71 19.10 -18.97
C ALA A 17 -11.51 18.14 -18.99
N VAL A 18 -10.53 18.37 -19.85
CA VAL A 18 -9.28 17.59 -19.91
C VAL A 18 -8.43 17.85 -18.66
N LEU A 19 -8.38 19.08 -18.16
CA LEU A 19 -7.66 19.44 -16.94
C LEU A 19 -8.27 18.81 -15.68
N VAL A 20 -9.60 18.76 -15.59
CA VAL A 20 -10.32 18.10 -14.48
C VAL A 20 -10.10 16.58 -14.51
N LEU A 21 -10.10 15.96 -15.69
CA LEU A 21 -9.86 14.52 -15.84
C LEU A 21 -8.43 14.12 -15.43
N PHE A 22 -7.45 14.99 -15.62
CA PHE A 22 -6.04 14.76 -15.25
C PHE A 22 -5.79 14.95 -13.73
N LEU A 23 -6.65 15.70 -13.03
CA LEU A 23 -6.59 15.89 -11.58
C LEU A 23 -7.22 14.74 -10.78
N LEU A 24 -8.09 13.94 -11.43
CA LEU A 24 -8.62 12.67 -10.91
C LEU A 24 -7.66 11.53 -11.26
N GLY A 25 -6.41 11.63 -10.77
CA GLY A 25 -5.48 10.49 -10.82
C GLY A 25 -6.04 9.31 -10.02
N PRO A 26 -5.81 8.06 -10.45
CA PRO A 26 -6.33 6.89 -9.76
C PRO A 26 -5.74 6.83 -8.34
N SER A 27 -6.63 6.82 -7.33
CA SER A 27 -6.25 6.51 -5.95
C SER A 27 -5.79 5.07 -5.88
N SER A 28 -4.48 4.85 -5.84
CA SER A 28 -3.90 3.52 -5.58
C SER A 28 -4.26 3.09 -4.16
N VAL A 29 -5.12 2.08 -4.03
CA VAL A 29 -5.39 1.42 -2.75
C VAL A 29 -4.25 0.44 -2.50
N LEU A 30 -3.47 0.66 -1.44
CA LEU A 30 -2.44 -0.26 -1.00
C LEU A 30 -3.11 -1.42 -0.25
N ALA A 31 -3.00 -2.63 -0.77
CA ALA A 31 -3.48 -3.85 -0.11
C ALA A 31 -2.31 -4.81 0.09
N ILE A 32 -2.29 -5.49 1.23
CA ILE A 32 -1.29 -6.51 1.54
C ILE A 32 -1.90 -7.88 1.24
N SER A 33 -1.21 -8.67 0.40
CA SER A 33 -1.61 -10.04 0.08
C SER A 33 -0.42 -10.98 0.27
N PHE A 34 -0.63 -12.10 0.94
CA PHE A 34 0.38 -13.15 1.11
C PHE A 34 -0.25 -14.53 1.06
N HIS A 35 0.57 -15.54 0.76
CA HIS A 35 0.14 -16.93 0.73
C HIS A 35 0.34 -17.58 2.12
N LEU A 36 -0.71 -18.22 2.65
CA LEU A 36 -0.68 -18.92 3.94
C LEU A 36 -0.65 -20.44 3.71
N PRO A 37 0.46 -21.15 4.00
CA PRO A 37 0.51 -22.61 3.90
C PRO A 37 -0.42 -23.29 4.91
N VAL A 38 -0.81 -24.54 4.63
CA VAL A 38 -1.61 -25.39 5.54
C VAL A 38 -0.79 -25.70 6.81
N ASN A 39 -1.45 -25.74 7.98
CA ASN A 39 -0.81 -26.02 9.28
C ASN A 39 0.32 -25.05 9.61
N SER A 40 0.18 -23.80 9.19
CA SER A 40 1.17 -22.74 9.42
C SER A 40 0.52 -21.48 9.98
N ARG A 41 1.36 -20.65 10.62
CA ARG A 41 0.97 -19.34 11.17
C ARG A 41 1.80 -18.24 10.54
N LYS A 42 1.16 -17.16 10.10
CA LYS A 42 1.81 -15.92 9.65
C LYS A 42 1.26 -14.74 10.42
N CYS A 43 2.13 -13.83 10.81
CA CYS A 43 1.76 -12.70 11.64
C CYS A 43 2.35 -11.40 11.10
N LEU A 44 1.58 -10.32 11.22
CA LEU A 44 1.99 -8.95 10.93
C LEU A 44 2.16 -8.22 12.25
N ARG A 45 3.34 -7.67 12.51
CA ARG A 45 3.65 -6.92 13.74
C ARG A 45 3.87 -5.44 13.41
N GLU A 46 3.17 -4.56 14.12
CA GLU A 46 3.21 -3.11 13.92
C GLU A 46 3.30 -2.38 15.27
N GLU A 47 4.12 -1.33 15.35
CA GLU A 47 4.18 -0.42 16.50
C GLU A 47 3.14 0.70 16.33
N ILE A 48 2.18 0.80 17.25
CA ILE A 48 1.07 1.75 17.15
C ILE A 48 1.10 2.71 18.34
N HIS A 49 0.86 3.99 18.08
CA HIS A 49 0.79 5.01 19.13
C HIS A 49 -0.51 4.90 19.94
N LYS A 50 -0.51 5.48 21.13
CA LYS A 50 -1.66 5.59 22.02
C LYS A 50 -2.84 6.35 21.41
N ASP A 51 -4.06 5.99 21.80
CA ASP A 51 -5.34 6.64 21.46
C ASP A 51 -5.64 6.67 19.95
N LEU A 52 -5.16 5.68 19.20
CA LEU A 52 -5.43 5.53 17.77
C LEU A 52 -6.50 4.46 17.53
N LEU A 53 -7.45 4.77 16.64
CA LEU A 53 -8.43 3.80 16.15
C LEU A 53 -7.80 2.98 15.00
N VAL A 54 -7.55 1.71 15.27
CA VAL A 54 -7.02 0.75 14.29
C VAL A 54 -8.18 0.01 13.66
N THR A 55 -8.30 0.09 12.34
CA THR A 55 -9.32 -0.65 11.58
C THR A 55 -8.67 -1.47 10.48
N GLY A 56 -9.06 -2.75 10.37
CA GLY A 56 -8.58 -3.64 9.32
C GLY A 56 -9.73 -4.38 8.64
N ALA A 57 -9.54 -4.68 7.35
CA ALA A 57 -10.42 -5.56 6.60
C ALA A 57 -9.59 -6.73 6.07
N TYR A 58 -10.13 -7.94 6.16
CA TYR A 58 -9.46 -9.14 5.68
C TYR A 58 -10.41 -9.96 4.81
N GLU A 59 -9.83 -10.63 3.82
CA GLU A 59 -10.49 -11.56 2.93
C GLU A 59 -9.54 -12.73 2.64
N ILE A 60 -10.00 -13.93 2.96
CA ILE A 60 -9.24 -15.17 2.84
C ILE A 60 -9.92 -15.99 1.75
N THR A 61 -9.20 -16.19 0.66
CA THR A 61 -9.67 -16.97 -0.49
C THR A 61 -9.06 -18.36 -0.42
N ASP A 62 -9.90 -19.37 -0.17
CA ASP A 62 -9.48 -20.77 -0.30
C ASP A 62 -9.54 -21.20 -1.77
N GLN A 63 -8.36 -21.31 -2.38
CA GLN A 63 -8.20 -21.79 -3.76
C GLN A 63 -8.52 -23.28 -3.93
N SER A 64 -8.66 -24.05 -2.84
CA SER A 64 -9.04 -25.48 -2.88
C SER A 64 -10.55 -25.72 -2.77
N GLY A 65 -11.38 -24.67 -2.76
CA GLY A 65 -12.84 -24.82 -2.84
C GLY A 65 -13.48 -25.61 -1.69
N GLY A 66 -12.87 -25.59 -0.49
CA GLY A 66 -13.38 -26.32 0.67
C GLY A 66 -13.10 -27.83 0.66
N ALA A 67 -12.36 -28.37 -0.31
CA ALA A 67 -12.10 -29.80 -0.46
C ALA A 67 -11.14 -30.40 0.59
N GLY A 68 -10.64 -29.59 1.55
CA GLY A 68 -9.64 -30.01 2.55
C GLY A 68 -9.94 -29.66 4.00
N GLY A 69 -11.16 -29.18 4.31
CA GLY A 69 -11.52 -28.78 5.68
C GLY A 69 -10.59 -27.71 6.27
N LEU A 70 -10.02 -26.85 5.42
CA LEU A 70 -9.08 -25.81 5.81
C LEU A 70 -9.80 -24.73 6.62
N ARG A 71 -9.36 -24.52 7.86
CA ARG A 71 -9.91 -23.55 8.80
C ARG A 71 -8.83 -22.55 9.19
N THR A 72 -9.10 -21.27 8.96
CA THR A 72 -8.16 -20.20 9.32
C THR A 72 -8.66 -19.48 10.57
N HIS A 73 -7.83 -19.41 11.60
CA HIS A 73 -8.09 -18.65 12.81
C HIS A 73 -7.35 -17.31 12.73
N LEU A 74 -8.06 -16.22 12.98
CA LEU A 74 -7.49 -14.88 13.10
C LEU A 74 -7.40 -14.50 14.58
N LYS A 75 -6.22 -14.06 15.01
CA LYS A 75 -5.97 -13.61 16.38
C LYS A 75 -5.15 -12.33 16.35
N ILE A 76 -5.60 -11.32 17.07
CA ILE A 76 -4.89 -10.06 17.27
C ILE A 76 -4.48 -9.99 18.73
N THR A 77 -3.18 -9.84 18.96
CA THR A 77 -2.59 -9.77 20.30
C THR A 77 -1.73 -8.54 20.46
N ASP A 78 -1.62 -8.08 21.70
CA ASP A 78 -0.67 -7.07 22.12
C ASP A 78 0.68 -7.68 22.53
N SER A 79 1.69 -6.87 22.84
CA SER A 79 3.01 -7.33 23.28
C SER A 79 2.96 -8.09 24.61
N ALA A 80 2.02 -7.73 25.48
CA ALA A 80 1.72 -8.44 26.73
C ALA A 80 1.00 -9.79 26.50
N GLY A 81 0.61 -10.11 25.27
CA GLY A 81 -0.13 -11.33 24.92
C GLY A 81 -1.64 -11.24 25.15
N HIS A 82 -2.17 -10.07 25.48
CA HIS A 82 -3.61 -9.84 25.61
C HIS A 82 -4.30 -9.97 24.25
N ILE A 83 -5.44 -10.66 24.22
CA ILE A 83 -6.20 -10.91 22.99
C ILE A 83 -7.20 -9.78 22.78
N LEU A 84 -6.97 -8.97 21.76
CA LEU A 84 -7.85 -7.82 21.42
C LEU A 84 -9.00 -8.24 20.52
N TYR A 85 -8.71 -9.17 19.61
CA TYR A 85 -9.69 -9.71 18.69
C TYR A 85 -9.35 -11.16 18.36
N SER A 86 -10.36 -12.02 18.33
CA SER A 86 -10.19 -13.40 17.91
C SER A 86 -11.41 -13.85 17.12
N LYS A 87 -11.15 -14.50 15.99
CA LYS A 87 -12.18 -15.04 15.12
C LYS A 87 -11.78 -16.45 14.67
N GLU A 88 -12.59 -17.41 15.06
CA GLU A 88 -12.54 -18.78 14.53
C GLU A 88 -13.20 -18.84 13.15
N ASP A 89 -12.66 -19.71 12.28
CA ASP A 89 -13.12 -19.92 10.90
C ASP A 89 -13.30 -18.60 10.13
N ALA A 90 -12.25 -17.77 10.16
CA ALA A 90 -12.19 -16.48 9.52
C ALA A 90 -12.16 -16.64 7.99
N THR A 91 -13.16 -16.08 7.31
CA THR A 91 -13.25 -16.03 5.83
C THR A 91 -13.11 -14.59 5.34
N LYS A 92 -14.09 -13.75 5.66
CA LYS A 92 -14.09 -12.32 5.34
C LYS A 92 -14.65 -11.53 6.51
N GLY A 93 -14.04 -10.39 6.82
CA GLY A 93 -14.49 -9.57 7.93
C GLY A 93 -13.77 -8.24 8.05
N LYS A 94 -14.22 -7.45 9.03
CA LYS A 94 -13.58 -6.22 9.46
C LYS A 94 -13.42 -6.27 10.98
N PHE A 95 -12.32 -5.72 11.46
CA PHE A 95 -12.08 -5.53 12.89
C PHE A 95 -11.74 -4.06 13.14
N ALA A 96 -12.05 -3.60 14.34
CA ALA A 96 -11.71 -2.28 14.81
C ALA A 96 -11.42 -2.35 16.31
N PHE A 97 -10.34 -1.73 16.74
CA PHE A 97 -10.00 -1.58 18.15
C PHE A 97 -9.27 -0.26 18.37
N THR A 98 -9.30 0.25 19.58
CA THR A 98 -8.59 1.47 20.00
C THR A 98 -7.40 1.09 20.86
N THR A 99 -6.24 1.69 20.59
CA THR A 99 -5.03 1.46 21.38
C THR A 99 -5.05 2.28 22.66
N GLU A 100 -4.80 1.64 23.81
CA GLU A 100 -4.78 2.33 25.11
C GLU A 100 -3.40 2.89 25.44
N ASP A 101 -2.32 2.26 24.96
CA ASP A 101 -0.93 2.64 25.22
C ASP A 101 -0.08 2.50 23.96
N TYR A 102 1.17 2.98 24.04
CA TYR A 102 2.18 2.78 23.01
C TYR A 102 2.66 1.33 23.07
N ASP A 103 2.19 0.51 22.15
CA ASP A 103 2.50 -0.92 22.17
C ASP A 103 2.59 -1.55 20.76
N MET A 104 3.14 -2.75 20.72
CA MET A 104 3.28 -3.58 19.52
C MET A 104 2.11 -4.56 19.40
N PHE A 105 1.35 -4.42 18.32
CA PHE A 105 0.26 -5.33 18.02
C PHE A 105 0.67 -6.33 16.95
N GLU A 106 0.25 -7.58 17.14
CA GLU A 106 0.50 -8.69 16.22
C GLU A 106 -0.83 -9.25 15.70
N VAL A 107 -1.02 -9.21 14.39
CA VAL A 107 -2.18 -9.80 13.68
C VAL A 107 -1.75 -11.12 13.08
N CYS A 108 -2.18 -12.23 13.67
CA CYS A 108 -1.82 -13.58 13.25
C CYS A 108 -2.97 -14.29 12.53
N PHE A 109 -2.64 -14.94 11.41
CA PHE A 109 -3.48 -15.89 10.69
C PHE A 109 -2.88 -17.29 10.85
N GLU A 110 -3.66 -18.22 11.40
CA GLU A 110 -3.27 -19.60 11.64
C GLU A 110 -4.17 -20.53 10.84
N SER A 111 -3.59 -21.30 9.92
CA SER A 111 -4.33 -22.24 9.08
C SER A 111 -4.22 -23.65 9.65
N LYS A 112 -5.35 -24.31 9.90
CA LYS A 112 -5.44 -25.71 10.32
C LYS A 112 -6.17 -26.50 9.24
N GLY A 113 -5.53 -27.55 8.72
CA GLY A 113 -6.11 -28.41 7.69
C GLY A 113 -5.78 -29.87 7.95
N SER A 114 -6.78 -30.73 7.77
CA SER A 114 -6.62 -32.18 7.92
C SER A 114 -6.33 -32.82 6.56
N PHE A 115 -5.21 -32.46 5.94
CA PHE A 115 -4.65 -33.28 4.87
C PHE A 115 -3.83 -34.40 5.51
N GLY A 116 -4.17 -35.66 5.21
CA GLY A 116 -3.64 -36.86 5.87
C GLY A 116 -2.11 -36.97 5.89
N GLY A 117 -1.52 -36.36 6.91
CA GLY A 117 -0.13 -36.48 7.31
C GLY A 117 -0.04 -35.87 8.71
N GLU A 118 0.27 -36.72 9.68
CA GLU A 118 0.50 -36.36 11.08
C GLU A 118 1.33 -35.09 11.20
N SER A 119 0.86 -34.15 12.02
CA SER A 119 1.65 -33.04 12.54
C SER A 119 2.69 -33.59 13.52
N ILE A 120 3.74 -34.21 12.98
CA ILE A 120 5.02 -34.32 13.65
C ILE A 120 5.66 -32.95 13.43
N ASP A 121 5.66 -32.09 14.44
CA ASP A 121 6.70 -31.06 14.66
C ASP A 121 6.26 -30.08 15.75
N GLN A 122 6.36 -30.50 17.01
CA GLN A 122 6.56 -29.54 18.10
C GLN A 122 7.26 -30.10 19.35
N GLU A 123 7.58 -31.39 19.43
CA GLU A 123 8.25 -31.98 20.61
C GLU A 123 9.72 -32.36 20.45
N ILE A 124 10.33 -32.29 19.26
CA ILE A 124 11.73 -32.75 19.05
C ILE A 124 12.78 -31.68 19.46
N ALA A 125 12.41 -30.61 20.16
CA ALA A 125 13.33 -29.53 20.52
C ALA A 125 14.05 -29.68 21.87
N LYS A 126 13.84 -30.78 22.65
CA LYS A 126 14.33 -30.84 24.05
C LYS A 126 15.36 -31.91 24.40
N VAL A 127 15.74 -32.84 23.51
CA VAL A 127 16.55 -34.01 23.93
C VAL A 127 18.01 -33.99 23.48
N GLU A 128 18.46 -33.07 22.62
CA GLU A 128 19.84 -33.11 22.08
C GLU A 128 20.85 -32.18 22.80
N LYS A 129 20.62 -31.87 24.07
CA LYS A 129 21.53 -31.06 24.89
C LYS A 129 22.63 -31.90 25.54
N LEU A 130 23.49 -32.59 24.79
CA LEU A 130 24.78 -33.05 25.35
C LEU A 130 26.01 -32.94 24.41
N LYS A 131 25.88 -32.36 23.19
CA LYS A 131 27.02 -31.89 22.36
C LYS A 131 26.97 -30.38 22.04
N PRO A 132 26.43 -29.50 22.91
CA PRO A 132 25.68 -28.35 22.41
C PRO A 132 26.50 -27.08 22.26
N LEU A 133 27.74 -27.00 22.76
CA LEU A 133 28.45 -25.71 22.81
C LEU A 133 28.96 -25.24 21.44
N GLU A 134 29.57 -26.12 20.63
CA GLU A 134 30.02 -25.77 19.27
C GLU A 134 28.85 -25.58 18.30
N VAL A 135 27.73 -26.29 18.54
CA VAL A 135 26.50 -26.16 17.75
C VAL A 135 25.76 -24.87 18.09
N GLU A 136 25.83 -24.41 19.34
CA GLU A 136 25.27 -23.13 19.77
C GLU A 136 26.06 -21.95 19.21
N LEU A 137 27.41 -22.01 19.19
CA LEU A 137 28.24 -21.00 18.53
C LEU A 137 28.00 -20.91 17.02
N ARG A 138 27.90 -22.03 16.30
CA ARG A 138 27.51 -22.03 14.88
C ARG A 138 26.11 -21.46 14.65
N ARG A 139 25.17 -21.73 15.56
CA ARG A 139 23.83 -21.12 15.50
C ARG A 139 23.85 -19.62 15.72
N LEU A 140 24.69 -19.11 16.63
CA LEU A 140 24.86 -17.67 16.85
C LEU A 140 25.49 -16.97 15.63
N GLU A 141 26.42 -17.63 14.94
CA GLU A 141 27.01 -17.17 13.69
C GLU A 141 25.97 -17.11 12.56
N ASP A 142 25.23 -18.21 12.33
CA ASP A 142 24.14 -18.27 11.35
C ASP A 142 23.05 -17.22 11.63
N LEU A 143 22.70 -17.00 12.90
CA LEU A 143 21.75 -15.97 13.30
C LEU A 143 22.29 -14.56 13.01
N SER A 144 23.58 -14.31 13.27
CA SER A 144 24.20 -13.01 12.95
C SER A 144 24.21 -12.75 11.44
N GLU A 145 24.55 -13.75 10.63
CA GLU A 145 24.54 -13.63 9.18
C GLU A 145 23.13 -13.37 8.64
N SER A 146 22.12 -14.02 9.21
CA SER A 146 20.71 -13.78 8.85
C SER A 146 20.27 -12.34 9.15
N ILE A 147 20.67 -11.77 10.29
CA ILE A 147 20.32 -10.39 10.68
C ILE A 147 20.99 -9.38 9.74
N VAL A 148 22.25 -9.60 9.37
CA VAL A 148 22.97 -8.73 8.42
C VAL A 148 22.29 -8.75 7.06
N ASN A 149 21.83 -9.92 6.62
CA ASN A 149 21.09 -10.06 5.37
C ASN A 149 19.72 -9.36 5.43
N ASP A 150 19.01 -9.45 6.55
CA ASP A 150 17.75 -8.73 6.77
C ASP A 150 17.95 -7.21 6.79
N PHE A 151 19.02 -6.71 7.44
CA PHE A 151 19.39 -5.29 7.39
C PHE A 151 19.72 -4.83 5.96
N ALA A 152 20.44 -5.64 5.19
CA ALA A 152 20.74 -5.35 3.79
C ALA A 152 19.47 -5.32 2.92
N TYR A 153 18.53 -6.24 3.17
CA TYR A 153 17.22 -6.27 2.52
C TYR A 153 16.38 -5.03 2.86
N MET A 154 16.32 -4.64 4.13
CA MET A 154 15.60 -3.43 4.56
C MET A 154 16.18 -2.17 3.95
N LYS A 155 17.51 -2.02 3.95
CA LYS A 155 18.20 -0.89 3.33
C LYS A 155 17.90 -0.78 1.84
N LYS A 156 17.89 -1.91 1.12
CA LYS A 156 17.54 -1.94 -0.30
C LYS A 156 16.10 -1.47 -0.55
N ARG A 157 15.15 -1.87 0.30
CA ARG A 157 13.77 -1.37 0.22
C ARG A 157 13.68 0.11 0.51
N GLU A 158 14.44 0.64 1.48
CA GLU A 158 14.48 2.07 1.79
C GLU A 158 15.01 2.88 0.60
N GLU A 159 16.08 2.41 -0.06
CA GLU A 159 16.63 3.02 -1.26
C GLU A 159 15.60 3.07 -2.39
N GLU A 160 14.90 1.96 -2.67
CA GLU A 160 13.81 1.91 -3.66
C GLU A 160 12.63 2.83 -3.29
N MET A 161 12.31 2.94 -1.99
CA MET A 161 11.25 3.84 -1.48
C MET A 161 11.65 5.32 -1.56
N ARG A 162 12.96 5.61 -1.41
CA ARG A 162 13.52 6.96 -1.56
C ARG A 162 13.50 7.41 -3.02
N ASP A 163 13.88 6.53 -3.95
CA ASP A 163 13.92 6.82 -5.38
C ASP A 163 12.52 7.02 -5.98
N THR A 164 11.52 6.27 -5.49
CA THR A 164 10.11 6.48 -5.87
C THR A 164 9.58 7.83 -5.36
N ASN A 165 9.95 8.25 -4.16
CA ASN A 165 9.63 9.58 -3.63
C ASN A 165 10.31 10.70 -4.44
N GLU A 166 11.61 10.56 -4.73
CA GLU A 166 12.41 11.55 -5.47
C GLU A 166 11.93 11.71 -6.92
N SER A 167 11.62 10.61 -7.60
CA SER A 167 11.09 10.63 -8.97
C SER A 167 9.65 11.16 -9.06
N THR A 168 8.81 10.93 -8.05
CA THR A 168 7.46 11.48 -7.98
C THR A 168 7.51 12.99 -7.75
N ASN A 169 8.32 13.44 -6.80
CA ASN A 169 8.50 14.86 -6.49
C ASN A 169 9.01 15.63 -7.72
N THR A 170 10.01 15.08 -8.42
CA THR A 170 10.57 15.70 -9.62
C THR A 170 9.54 15.88 -10.74
N ARG A 171 8.70 14.86 -11.01
CA ARG A 171 7.65 14.94 -12.05
C ARG A 171 6.59 15.99 -11.71
N VAL A 172 6.16 16.04 -10.45
CA VAL A 172 5.17 17.02 -9.97
C VAL A 172 5.73 18.44 -10.08
N LEU A 173 7.00 18.64 -9.73
CA LEU A 173 7.68 19.93 -9.84
C LEU A 173 7.73 20.41 -11.31
N TYR A 174 8.04 19.52 -12.26
CA TYR A 174 8.01 19.87 -13.69
C TYR A 174 6.61 20.29 -14.19
N PHE A 175 5.55 19.58 -13.77
CA PHE A 175 4.17 19.98 -14.11
C PHE A 175 3.80 21.34 -13.50
N SER A 176 4.24 21.61 -12.26
CA SER A 176 4.02 22.90 -11.60
C SER A 176 4.71 24.06 -12.33
N ILE A 177 5.97 23.85 -12.75
CA ILE A 177 6.72 24.85 -13.52
C ILE A 177 6.05 25.13 -14.86
N PHE A 178 5.65 24.09 -15.59
CA PHE A 178 4.94 24.24 -16.87
C PHE A 178 3.63 25.02 -16.71
N SER A 179 2.85 24.70 -15.67
CA SER A 179 1.61 25.40 -15.35
C SER A 179 1.82 26.88 -15.08
N MET A 180 2.85 27.24 -14.31
CA MET A 180 3.21 28.64 -14.03
C MET A 180 3.53 29.40 -15.32
N PHE A 181 4.31 28.81 -16.25
CA PHE A 181 4.60 29.43 -17.54
C PHE A 181 3.33 29.63 -18.39
N CYS A 182 2.42 28.65 -18.42
CA CYS A 182 1.15 28.78 -19.13
C CYS A 182 0.30 29.93 -18.58
N LEU A 183 0.21 30.09 -17.26
CA LEU A 183 -0.55 31.17 -16.64
C LEU A 183 0.02 32.56 -16.97
N ILE A 184 1.35 32.70 -16.94
CA ILE A 184 2.03 33.94 -17.36
C ILE A 184 1.78 34.23 -18.85
N GLY A 185 1.86 33.21 -19.70
CA GLY A 185 1.56 33.32 -21.13
C GLY A 185 0.12 33.78 -21.39
N LEU A 186 -0.86 33.20 -20.68
CA LEU A 186 -2.27 33.60 -20.81
C LEU A 186 -2.51 35.03 -20.27
N ALA A 187 -1.90 35.41 -19.15
CA ALA A 187 -2.03 36.75 -18.59
C ALA A 187 -1.46 37.82 -19.54
N THR A 188 -0.27 37.60 -20.08
CA THR A 188 0.34 38.52 -21.07
C THR A 188 -0.48 38.58 -22.36
N TRP A 189 -0.98 37.45 -22.85
CA TRP A 189 -1.87 37.39 -24.00
C TRP A 189 -3.17 38.17 -23.77
N GLN A 190 -3.81 37.99 -22.60
CA GLN A 190 -5.03 38.73 -22.22
C GLN A 190 -4.81 40.25 -22.25
N VAL A 191 -3.70 40.73 -21.69
CA VAL A 191 -3.36 42.17 -21.69
C VAL A 191 -3.10 42.67 -23.11
N PHE A 192 -2.37 41.91 -23.92
CA PHE A 192 -2.11 42.28 -25.32
C PHE A 192 -3.38 42.33 -26.16
N TYR A 193 -4.26 41.34 -25.99
CA TYR A 193 -5.55 41.27 -26.67
C TYR A 193 -6.42 42.49 -26.34
N LEU A 194 -6.57 42.83 -25.05
CA LEU A 194 -7.31 44.01 -24.62
C LEU A 194 -6.70 45.31 -25.18
N ARG A 195 -5.38 45.46 -25.14
CA ARG A 195 -4.69 46.63 -25.72
C ARG A 195 -4.91 46.74 -27.23
N ARG A 196 -4.87 45.63 -27.96
CA ARG A 196 -5.13 45.61 -29.41
C ARG A 196 -6.59 45.90 -29.74
N PHE A 197 -7.50 45.40 -28.92
CA PHE A 197 -8.94 45.67 -29.04
C PHE A 197 -9.26 47.17 -28.86
N PHE A 198 -8.70 47.81 -27.82
CA PHE A 198 -8.90 49.25 -27.58
C PHE A 198 -8.27 50.14 -28.66
N LYS A 199 -7.08 49.77 -29.17
CA LYS A 199 -6.46 50.46 -30.33
C LYS A 199 -7.31 50.33 -31.60
N ALA A 200 -7.86 49.15 -31.87
CA ALA A 200 -8.68 48.93 -33.07
C ALA A 200 -10.02 49.68 -33.03
N LYS A 201 -10.56 49.93 -31.83
CA LYS A 201 -11.83 50.65 -31.63
C LYS A 201 -11.67 52.18 -31.43
N LYS A 202 -10.45 52.74 -31.45
CA LYS A 202 -10.14 54.18 -31.28
C LYS A 202 -10.84 54.82 -30.06
N LEU A 203 -10.81 54.17 -28.90
CA LEU A 203 -11.47 54.68 -27.67
C LEU A 203 -10.56 55.51 -26.75
N ILE A 204 -9.26 55.59 -27.03
CA ILE A 204 -8.30 56.41 -26.27
C ILE A 204 -7.33 57.02 -27.29
N GLU A 205 -7.30 58.36 -27.36
CA GLU A 205 -6.23 59.17 -27.96
C GLU A 205 -5.08 59.34 -26.97
#